data_AF-A0A1G1KL42-F1
#
_entry.id   AF-A0A1G1KL42-F1
#
_cell.length_a   1.000
_cell.length_b   1.000
_cell.length_c   1.000
_cell.angle_alpha   90.00
_cell.angle_beta   90.00
_cell.angle_gamma   90.00
#
_symmetry.space_group_name_H-M   'P 1'
#
loop_
_entity.id
_entity.type
_entity.pdbx_description
1 polymer ?
#
loop_
_entity_poly.entity_id
_entity_poly.type
_entity_poly.pdbx_seq_one_letter_code
_entity_poly.pdbx_strand_id
1 'polypeptide(L)'
;MSKKYNNVMEMIKDLSSDSAFKDTASKEINDKKVGKFLFYLRCKHNLTQKQIAEKMGCTQSRISKIESSYDKDLSVNDLLDYAKVLNLQLEIGYRNRSAKIADLIKYHAFKIKEYLSQLTSLAKDDEALQVGVARFHLEAFANISVMISNSYSKLDIANKKRVEEKSPIHISAPFENSPKLEESGVPS
;
A
#
# COMPACT_ATOMS: atom_id res chain seq x y z
N MET A 1 -13.25 -33.03 5.49
CA MET A 1 -13.21 -31.68 4.90
C MET A 1 -11.75 -31.36 4.55
N SER A 2 -11.46 -30.84 3.36
CA SER A 2 -10.10 -30.40 3.03
C SER A 2 -9.73 -29.17 3.84
N LYS A 3 -8.54 -29.16 4.44
CA LYS A 3 -8.03 -28.04 5.24
C LYS A 3 -7.74 -26.87 4.28
N LYS A 4 -8.29 -25.69 4.56
CA LYS A 4 -8.03 -24.45 3.81
C LYS A 4 -7.07 -23.57 4.62
N TYR A 5 -6.13 -22.94 3.95
CA TYR A 5 -5.15 -22.02 4.54
C TYR A 5 -5.37 -20.62 3.97
N ASN A 6 -5.19 -19.58 4.79
CA ASN A 6 -5.39 -18.19 4.36
C ASN A 6 -4.17 -17.63 3.62
N ASN A 7 -2.99 -18.22 3.85
CA ASN A 7 -1.77 -17.86 3.13
C ASN A 7 -0.78 -19.03 3.09
N VAL A 8 0.19 -18.92 2.18
CA VAL A 8 1.23 -19.94 1.94
C VAL A 8 2.09 -20.17 3.18
N MET A 9 2.32 -19.15 4.01
CA MET A 9 3.08 -19.32 5.26
C MET A 9 2.34 -20.18 6.27
N GLU A 10 1.02 -20.02 6.39
CA GLU A 10 0.16 -20.85 7.23
C GLU A 10 0.18 -22.30 6.76
N MET A 11 0.11 -22.51 5.44
CA MET A 11 0.24 -23.84 4.83
C MET A 11 1.61 -24.48 5.11
N ILE A 12 2.72 -23.76 4.92
CA ILE A 12 4.07 -24.29 5.14
C ILE A 12 4.31 -24.61 6.62
N LYS A 13 3.80 -23.76 7.53
CA LYS A 13 3.87 -23.98 8.98
C LYS A 13 3.12 -25.24 9.41
N ASP A 14 2.01 -25.57 8.73
CA ASP A 14 1.16 -26.70 9.05
C ASP A 14 1.58 -28.02 8.35
N LEU A 15 2.09 -27.96 7.12
CA LEU A 15 2.42 -29.15 6.32
C LEU A 15 3.86 -29.66 6.52
N SER A 16 4.80 -28.81 6.94
CA SER A 16 6.17 -29.25 7.20
C SER A 16 6.37 -29.60 8.68
N SER A 17 7.09 -30.67 8.98
CA SER A 17 7.60 -30.98 10.32
C SER A 17 9.05 -30.50 10.51
N ASP A 18 9.73 -30.09 9.43
CA ASP A 18 11.10 -29.61 9.44
C ASP A 18 11.17 -28.11 9.72
N SER A 19 11.74 -27.74 10.87
CA SER A 19 11.94 -26.35 11.26
C SER A 19 12.94 -25.62 10.36
N ALA A 20 13.98 -26.29 9.85
CA ALA A 20 14.96 -25.68 8.95
C ALA A 20 14.32 -25.30 7.61
N PHE A 21 13.44 -26.15 7.09
CA PHE A 21 12.65 -25.83 5.89
C PHE A 21 11.68 -24.66 6.14
N LYS A 22 10.98 -24.64 7.28
CA LYS A 22 10.06 -23.53 7.63
C LYS A 22 10.79 -22.20 7.71
N ASP A 23 11.95 -22.16 8.34
CA ASP A 23 12.74 -20.95 8.51
C ASP A 23 13.28 -20.47 7.16
N THR A 24 13.78 -21.39 6.34
CA THR A 24 14.28 -21.09 4.99
C THR A 24 13.15 -20.53 4.11
N ALA A 25 11.99 -21.18 4.09
CA ALA A 25 10.85 -20.73 3.31
C ALA A 25 10.30 -19.38 3.80
N SER A 26 10.25 -19.17 5.12
CA SER A 26 9.87 -17.88 5.72
C SER A 26 10.82 -16.77 5.29
N LYS A 27 12.11 -17.05 5.29
CA LYS A 27 13.16 -16.11 4.90
C LYS A 27 13.09 -15.78 3.42
N GLU A 28 12.98 -16.79 2.55
CA GLU A 28 12.79 -16.61 1.10
C GLU A 28 11.56 -15.77 0.75
N ILE A 29 10.46 -15.94 1.49
CA ILE A 29 9.23 -15.17 1.26
C ILE A 29 9.37 -13.74 1.77
N ASN A 30 10.01 -13.54 2.93
CA ASN A 30 10.14 -12.23 3.56
C ASN A 30 11.23 -11.36 2.96
N ASP A 31 12.32 -11.96 2.47
CA ASP A 31 13.50 -11.25 1.96
C ASP A 31 13.37 -10.86 0.49
N LYS A 32 12.24 -11.15 -0.17
CA LYS A 32 11.97 -10.83 -1.60
C LYS A 32 10.70 -10.01 -1.78
N LYS A 33 10.26 -9.29 -0.74
CA LYS A 33 8.97 -8.56 -0.76
C LYS A 33 8.96 -7.43 -1.77
N VAL A 34 10.06 -6.68 -1.86
CA VAL A 34 10.21 -5.54 -2.76
C VAL A 34 10.29 -6.02 -4.20
N GLY A 35 11.08 -7.06 -4.48
CA GLY A 35 11.15 -7.65 -5.83
C GLY A 35 9.80 -8.16 -6.33
N LYS A 36 9.05 -8.88 -5.47
CA LYS A 36 7.67 -9.32 -5.77
C LYS A 36 6.70 -8.16 -5.95
N PHE A 37 6.88 -7.06 -5.22
CA PHE A 37 6.07 -5.87 -5.39
C PHE A 37 6.31 -5.20 -6.76
N LEU A 38 7.57 -5.11 -7.21
CA LEU A 38 7.89 -4.61 -8.56
C LEU A 38 7.28 -5.49 -9.65
N PHE A 39 7.33 -6.82 -9.49
CA PHE A 39 6.63 -7.77 -10.37
C PHE A 39 5.12 -7.48 -10.42
N TYR A 40 4.50 -7.29 -9.26
CA TYR A 40 3.08 -6.96 -9.17
C TYR A 40 2.77 -5.63 -9.89
N LEU A 41 3.56 -4.58 -9.66
CA LEU A 41 3.38 -3.29 -10.34
C LEU A 41 3.47 -3.44 -11.86
N ARG A 42 4.47 -4.16 -12.36
CA ARG A 42 4.60 -4.42 -13.80
C ARG A 42 3.36 -5.12 -14.36
N CYS A 43 2.90 -6.18 -13.70
CA CYS A 43 1.72 -6.94 -14.12
C CYS A 43 0.46 -6.08 -14.07
N LYS A 44 0.32 -5.22 -13.05
CA LYS A 44 -0.82 -4.29 -12.92
C LYS A 44 -0.91 -3.31 -14.09
N HIS A 45 0.23 -2.90 -14.63
CA HIS A 45 0.31 -2.06 -15.82
C HIS A 45 0.27 -2.85 -17.14
N ASN A 46 -0.05 -4.15 -17.09
CA ASN A 46 -0.16 -5.04 -18.26
C ASN A 46 1.12 -5.12 -19.10
N LEU A 47 2.29 -5.00 -18.48
CA LEU A 47 3.58 -5.08 -19.17
C LEU A 47 4.22 -6.46 -18.99
N THR A 48 4.76 -6.99 -20.08
CA THR A 48 5.71 -8.11 -20.03
C THR A 48 7.09 -7.62 -19.55
N GLN A 49 7.95 -8.55 -19.11
CA GLN A 49 9.33 -8.20 -18.75
C GLN A 49 10.10 -7.58 -19.92
N LYS A 50 9.83 -8.02 -21.16
CA LYS A 50 10.46 -7.46 -22.37
C LYS A 50 10.03 -6.00 -22.58
N GLN A 51 8.72 -5.72 -22.49
CA GLN A 51 8.19 -4.38 -22.70
C GLN A 51 8.67 -3.37 -21.65
N ILE A 52 8.70 -3.76 -20.37
CA ILE A 52 9.23 -2.84 -19.35
C ILE A 52 10.73 -2.63 -19.54
N ALA A 53 11.49 -3.67 -19.92
CA ALA A 53 12.93 -3.57 -20.18
C ALA A 53 13.23 -2.57 -21.31
N GLU A 54 12.48 -2.66 -22.42
CA GLU A 54 12.56 -1.72 -23.54
C GLU A 54 12.29 -0.29 -23.08
N LYS A 55 11.23 -0.06 -22.30
CA LYS A 55 10.90 1.27 -21.75
C LYS A 55 11.95 1.80 -20.76
N MET A 56 12.58 0.91 -20.00
CA MET A 56 13.67 1.24 -19.06
C MET A 56 15.02 1.40 -19.78
N GLY A 57 15.13 1.04 -21.06
CA GLY A 57 16.40 1.05 -21.79
C GLY A 57 17.40 -0.01 -21.30
N CYS A 58 16.92 -1.19 -20.87
CA CYS A 58 17.76 -2.27 -20.34
C CYS A 58 17.35 -3.65 -20.90
N THR A 59 18.05 -4.71 -20.46
CA THR A 59 17.76 -6.08 -20.92
C THR A 59 16.63 -6.72 -20.13
N GLN A 60 15.86 -7.61 -20.75
CA GLN A 60 14.84 -8.40 -20.05
C GLN A 60 15.43 -9.23 -18.90
N SER A 61 16.67 -9.70 -19.03
CA SER A 61 17.39 -10.40 -17.95
C SER A 61 17.60 -9.51 -16.72
N ARG A 62 17.81 -8.19 -16.88
CA ARG A 62 17.89 -7.25 -15.75
C ARG A 62 16.56 -7.20 -14.98
N ILE A 63 15.43 -7.14 -15.69
CA ILE A 63 14.09 -7.15 -15.07
C ILE A 63 13.84 -8.44 -14.30
N SER A 64 14.16 -9.58 -14.93
CA SER A 64 14.05 -10.89 -14.27
C SER A 64 14.89 -10.94 -12.99
N LYS A 65 16.13 -10.42 -13.03
CA LYS A 65 16.98 -10.31 -11.85
C LYS A 65 16.35 -9.42 -10.78
N ILE A 66 15.89 -8.22 -11.12
CA ILE A 66 15.26 -7.28 -10.17
C ILE A 66 14.06 -7.94 -9.48
N GLU A 67 13.15 -8.53 -10.24
CA GLU A 67 11.90 -9.12 -9.71
C GLU A 67 12.12 -10.38 -8.87
N SER A 68 13.28 -11.02 -9.00
CA SER A 68 13.66 -12.23 -8.24
C SER A 68 14.72 -11.98 -7.15
N SER A 69 15.25 -10.75 -7.06
CA SER A 69 16.32 -10.39 -6.12
C SER A 69 15.83 -10.31 -4.69
N TYR A 70 16.76 -10.50 -3.75
CA TYR A 70 16.51 -10.18 -2.35
C TYR A 70 16.42 -8.66 -2.16
N ASP A 71 15.62 -8.23 -1.18
CA ASP A 71 15.36 -6.82 -0.87
C ASP A 71 16.65 -6.05 -0.56
N LYS A 72 17.66 -6.72 0.02
CA LYS A 72 18.99 -6.16 0.30
C LYS A 72 19.85 -5.90 -0.95
N ASP A 73 19.55 -6.60 -2.05
CA ASP A 73 20.32 -6.55 -3.29
C ASP A 73 19.70 -5.57 -4.30
N LEU A 74 18.51 -5.03 -3.99
CA LEU A 74 17.84 -4.01 -4.78
C LEU A 74 18.39 -2.63 -4.47
N SER A 75 18.65 -1.86 -5.52
CA SER A 75 19.05 -0.46 -5.38
C SER A 75 17.83 0.47 -5.41
N VAL A 76 17.98 1.67 -4.83
CA VAL A 76 16.97 2.73 -4.97
C VAL A 76 16.77 3.11 -6.45
N ASN A 77 17.81 3.02 -7.28
CA ASN A 77 17.70 3.25 -8.71
C ASN A 77 16.79 2.22 -9.40
N ASP A 78 16.79 0.96 -8.98
CA ASP A 78 15.86 -0.03 -9.54
C ASP A 78 14.40 0.35 -9.24
N LEU A 79 14.13 0.91 -8.05
CA LEU A 79 12.81 1.43 -7.69
C LEU A 79 12.43 2.67 -8.51
N LEU A 80 13.38 3.60 -8.69
CA LEU A 80 13.18 4.83 -9.47
C LEU A 80 12.95 4.55 -10.96
N ASP A 81 13.68 3.58 -11.53
CA ASP A 81 13.49 3.20 -12.94
C ASP A 81 12.07 2.66 -13.19
N TYR A 82 11.56 1.83 -12.27
CA TYR A 82 10.17 1.37 -12.30
C TYR A 82 9.20 2.54 -12.16
N ALA A 83 9.42 3.43 -11.17
CA ALA A 83 8.57 4.59 -10.96
C ALA A 83 8.47 5.46 -12.22
N LYS A 84 9.60 5.72 -12.88
CA LYS A 84 9.67 6.50 -14.12
C LYS A 84 8.87 5.85 -15.26
N VAL A 85 9.05 4.55 -15.50
CA VAL A 85 8.40 3.85 -16.62
C VAL A 85 6.90 3.65 -16.39
N LEU A 86 6.49 3.47 -15.14
CA LEU A 86 5.10 3.27 -14.76
C LEU A 86 4.35 4.59 -14.50
N ASN A 87 5.04 5.73 -14.62
CA ASN A 87 4.52 7.06 -14.27
C ASN A 87 3.98 7.12 -12.83
N LEU A 88 4.75 6.56 -11.90
CA LEU A 88 4.47 6.55 -10.47
C LEU A 88 5.49 7.44 -9.75
N GLN A 89 5.11 7.91 -8.56
CA GLN A 89 6.01 8.60 -7.64
C GLN A 89 6.49 7.63 -6.56
N LEU A 90 7.81 7.59 -6.33
CA LEU A 90 8.39 6.80 -5.24
C LEU A 90 8.32 7.58 -3.92
N GLU A 91 7.63 7.01 -2.93
CA GLU A 91 7.62 7.52 -1.55
C GLU A 91 8.31 6.51 -0.63
N ILE A 92 9.37 6.95 0.07
CA ILE A 92 10.08 6.14 1.06
C ILE A 92 10.18 6.97 2.34
N GLY A 93 9.88 6.35 3.48
CA GLY A 93 9.97 7.00 4.78
C GLY A 93 10.24 6.00 5.91
N TYR A 94 10.85 6.49 6.98
CA TYR A 94 11.02 5.74 8.21
C TYR A 94 9.82 5.96 9.15
N ARG A 95 9.52 4.92 9.92
CA ARG A 95 8.49 4.95 10.96
C ARG A 95 9.08 4.41 12.25
N ASN A 96 8.70 5.01 13.37
CA ASN A 96 9.10 4.49 14.67
C ASN A 96 8.48 3.09 14.87
N ARG A 97 9.31 2.09 15.18
CA ARG A 97 8.85 0.71 15.47
C ARG A 97 7.86 0.65 16.64
N SER A 98 7.94 1.59 17.58
CA SER A 98 7.02 1.68 18.71
C SER A 98 5.70 2.38 18.38
N ALA A 99 5.56 2.98 17.19
CA ALA A 99 4.33 3.66 16.78
C ALA A 99 3.13 2.72 16.91
N LYS A 100 2.10 3.21 17.59
CA LYS A 100 0.81 2.54 17.74
C LYS A 100 -0.08 2.91 16.56
N ILE A 101 -1.11 2.11 16.32
CA ILE A 101 -2.13 2.41 15.29
C ILE A 101 -2.70 3.82 15.47
N ALA A 102 -2.93 4.25 16.72
CA ALA A 102 -3.39 5.61 17.02
C ALA A 102 -2.41 6.71 16.55
N ASP A 103 -1.10 6.47 16.61
CA ASP A 103 -0.09 7.43 16.11
C ASP A 103 -0.11 7.51 14.59
N LEU A 104 -0.38 6.38 13.92
CA LEU A 104 -0.54 6.33 12.46
C LEU A 104 -1.79 7.04 12.00
N ILE A 105 -2.92 6.87 12.71
CA ILE A 105 -4.16 7.59 12.45
C ILE A 105 -3.90 9.11 12.56
N LYS A 106 -3.21 9.56 13.61
CA LYS A 106 -2.83 10.98 13.77
C LYS A 106 -1.93 11.45 12.63
N TYR A 107 -0.90 10.69 12.28
CA TYR A 107 -0.01 11.01 11.16
C TYR A 107 -0.79 11.22 9.86
N HIS A 108 -1.70 10.30 9.53
CA HIS A 108 -2.53 10.42 8.32
C HIS A 108 -3.53 11.57 8.40
N ALA A 109 -4.12 11.86 9.58
CA ALA A 109 -4.97 13.02 9.76
C ALA A 109 -4.23 14.35 9.51
N PHE A 110 -2.97 14.45 9.97
CA PHE A 110 -2.13 15.61 9.66
C PHE A 110 -1.77 15.70 8.17
N LYS A 111 -1.52 14.57 7.50
CA LYS A 111 -1.32 14.53 6.04
C LYS A 111 -2.56 14.93 5.26
N ILE A 112 -3.75 14.49 5.67
CA ILE A 112 -5.02 14.94 5.09
C ILE A 112 -5.17 16.46 5.23
N LYS A 113 -4.90 17.01 6.42
CA LYS A 113 -4.91 18.46 6.65
C LYS A 113 -3.94 19.18 5.72
N GLU A 114 -2.72 18.66 5.55
CA GLU A 114 -1.70 19.24 4.66
C GLU A 114 -2.22 19.29 3.21
N TYR A 115 -2.76 18.20 2.68
CA TYR A 115 -3.31 18.14 1.33
C TYR A 115 -4.55 19.03 1.14
N LEU A 116 -5.45 19.08 2.12
CA LEU A 116 -6.59 20.01 2.09
C LEU A 116 -6.14 21.48 2.08
N SER A 117 -5.05 21.80 2.77
CA SER A 117 -4.46 23.15 2.78
C SER A 117 -3.83 23.49 1.43
N GLN A 118 -3.11 22.55 0.82
CA GLN A 118 -2.57 22.71 -0.54
C GLN A 118 -3.69 22.94 -1.55
N LEU A 119 -4.77 22.14 -1.49
CA LEU A 119 -5.94 22.29 -2.35
C LEU A 119 -6.59 23.68 -2.20
N THR A 120 -6.71 24.17 -0.97
CA THR A 120 -7.24 25.51 -0.70
C THR A 120 -6.33 26.60 -1.28
N SER A 121 -5.01 26.42 -1.20
CA SER A 121 -4.06 27.36 -1.76
C SER A 121 -4.09 27.40 -3.30
N LEU A 122 -4.44 26.31 -3.96
CA LEU A 122 -4.57 26.25 -5.43
C LEU A 122 -5.77 27.03 -5.94
N ALA A 123 -6.80 27.23 -5.11
CA ALA A 123 -8.02 27.96 -5.49
C ALA A 123 -7.97 29.45 -5.16
N LYS A 124 -6.82 29.99 -4.70
CA LYS A 124 -6.78 31.29 -4.01
C LYS A 124 -7.28 32.49 -4.83
N ASP A 125 -7.33 32.39 -6.15
CA ASP A 125 -7.72 33.50 -7.04
C ASP A 125 -8.73 33.09 -8.14
N ASP A 126 -9.43 31.96 -7.96
CA ASP A 126 -10.42 31.45 -8.92
C ASP A 126 -11.71 31.08 -8.18
N GLU A 127 -12.74 31.91 -8.32
CA GLU A 127 -14.03 31.74 -7.65
C GLU A 127 -14.70 30.40 -7.97
N ALA A 128 -14.59 29.91 -9.22
CA ALA A 128 -15.16 28.63 -9.61
C ALA A 128 -14.43 27.47 -8.93
N LEU A 129 -13.10 27.53 -8.84
CA LEU A 129 -12.32 26.57 -8.07
C LEU A 129 -12.60 26.66 -6.57
N GLN A 130 -12.81 27.86 -6.01
CA GLN A 130 -13.15 28.02 -4.59
C GLN A 130 -14.45 27.31 -4.23
N VAL A 131 -15.49 27.44 -5.07
CA VAL A 131 -16.75 26.71 -4.90
C VAL A 131 -16.53 25.20 -4.95
N GLY A 132 -15.74 24.72 -5.92
CA GLY A 132 -15.40 23.30 -6.05
C GLY A 132 -14.63 22.77 -4.84
N VAL A 133 -13.64 23.51 -4.36
CA VAL A 133 -12.85 23.16 -3.16
C VAL A 133 -13.72 23.15 -1.92
N ALA A 134 -14.57 24.17 -1.71
CA ALA A 134 -15.49 24.20 -0.57
C ALA A 134 -16.42 22.98 -0.54
N ARG A 135 -16.99 22.61 -1.70
CA ARG A 135 -17.80 21.40 -1.85
C ARG A 135 -17.00 20.15 -1.51
N PHE A 136 -15.77 20.02 -2.02
CA PHE A 136 -14.91 18.88 -1.71
C PHE A 136 -14.58 18.77 -0.21
N HIS A 137 -14.33 19.89 0.48
CA HIS A 137 -14.11 19.88 1.94
C HIS A 137 -15.33 19.33 2.70
N LEU A 138 -16.55 19.70 2.30
CA LEU A 138 -17.79 19.16 2.88
C LEU A 138 -17.94 17.67 2.61
N GLU A 139 -17.70 17.23 1.37
CA GLU A 139 -17.75 15.82 0.99
C GLU A 139 -16.69 15.00 1.76
N ALA A 140 -15.46 15.50 1.86
CA ALA A 140 -14.39 14.87 2.62
C ALA A 140 -14.75 14.74 4.11
N PHE A 141 -15.32 15.79 4.71
CA PHE A 141 -15.77 15.76 6.10
C PHE A 141 -16.86 14.71 6.32
N ALA A 142 -17.88 14.67 5.46
CA ALA A 142 -18.96 13.69 5.55
C ALA A 142 -18.43 12.26 5.41
N ASN A 143 -17.60 12.00 4.40
CA ASN A 143 -17.01 10.69 4.15
C ASN A 143 -16.15 10.20 5.31
N ILE A 144 -15.26 11.05 5.84
CA ILE A 144 -14.42 10.71 6.99
C ILE A 144 -15.29 10.45 8.24
N SER A 145 -16.32 11.24 8.47
CA SER A 145 -17.23 11.06 9.60
C SER A 145 -17.99 9.74 9.54
N VAL A 146 -18.49 9.36 8.36
CA VAL A 146 -19.14 8.05 8.12
C VAL A 146 -18.15 6.91 8.36
N MET A 147 -16.91 7.01 7.87
CA MET A 147 -15.89 5.98 8.09
C MET A 147 -15.58 5.79 9.58
N ILE A 148 -15.43 6.88 10.34
CA ILE A 148 -15.18 6.84 11.79
C ILE A 148 -16.38 6.23 12.51
N SER A 149 -17.60 6.65 12.17
CA SER A 149 -18.83 6.13 12.79
C SER A 149 -19.00 4.62 12.53
N ASN A 150 -18.76 4.17 11.30
CA ASN A 150 -18.79 2.75 10.93
C ASN A 150 -17.69 1.92 11.60
N SER A 151 -16.54 2.51 11.89
CA SER A 151 -15.50 1.83 12.68
C SER A 151 -15.91 1.75 14.15
N TYR A 152 -16.54 2.79 14.68
CA TYR A 152 -17.01 2.84 16.06
C TYR A 152 -18.15 1.85 16.32
N SER A 153 -19.09 1.70 15.39
CA SER A 153 -20.21 0.76 15.52
C SER A 153 -19.80 -0.71 15.57
N LYS A 154 -18.59 -1.05 15.12
CA LYS A 154 -18.00 -2.40 15.16
C LYS A 154 -17.25 -2.68 16.46
N LEU A 155 -17.22 -1.74 17.39
CA LEU A 155 -16.51 -1.91 18.65
C LEU A 155 -17.25 -2.93 19.54
N ASP A 156 -16.83 -4.19 19.45
CA ASP A 156 -17.18 -5.21 20.44
C ASP A 156 -16.22 -5.10 21.62
N ILE A 157 -16.77 -4.84 22.81
CA ILE A 157 -16.01 -4.63 24.05
C ILE A 157 -15.49 -5.96 24.61
N ALA A 158 -15.94 -7.10 24.08
CA ALA A 158 -15.47 -8.42 24.45
C ALA A 158 -14.37 -8.97 23.50
N ASN A 159 -13.17 -9.09 24.05
CA ASN A 159 -12.10 -10.05 23.73
C ASN A 159 -10.85 -9.70 22.85
N LYS A 160 -9.74 -10.14 23.47
CA LYS A 160 -8.41 -10.63 23.03
C LYS A 160 -7.51 -9.77 22.13
N LYS A 161 -6.44 -9.28 22.77
CA LYS A 161 -5.18 -8.88 22.13
C LYS A 161 -4.63 -10.00 21.25
N ARG A 162 -4.64 -9.81 19.93
CA ARG A 162 -3.66 -10.41 19.03
C ARG A 162 -2.45 -9.49 18.95
N VAL A 163 -1.26 -10.03 19.21
CA VAL A 163 0.00 -9.34 18.93
C VAL A 163 0.37 -9.71 17.51
N GLU A 164 0.27 -8.76 16.57
CA GLU A 164 0.82 -8.92 15.23
C GLU A 164 2.32 -8.62 15.26
N GLU A 165 3.13 -9.52 14.72
CA GLU A 165 4.57 -9.29 14.52
C GLU A 165 4.78 -8.16 13.52
N LYS A 166 5.50 -7.12 13.93
CA LYS A 166 5.80 -5.97 13.07
C LYS A 166 6.89 -6.34 12.07
N SER A 167 6.53 -6.42 10.79
CA SER A 167 7.49 -6.67 9.71
C SER A 167 8.45 -5.49 9.52
N PRO A 168 9.75 -5.72 9.23
CA PRO A 168 10.72 -4.65 9.01
C PRO A 168 10.43 -3.80 7.76
N ILE A 169 9.77 -4.38 6.75
CA ILE A 169 9.34 -3.70 5.53
C ILE A 169 7.82 -3.76 5.46
N HIS A 170 7.18 -2.59 5.43
CA HIS A 170 5.77 -2.44 5.14
C HIS A 170 5.64 -1.91 3.70
N ILE A 171 4.95 -2.67 2.85
CA ILE A 171 4.63 -2.27 1.48
C ILE A 171 3.14 -1.92 1.45
N SER A 172 2.82 -0.66 1.23
CA SER A 172 1.46 -0.22 0.96
C SER A 172 1.07 -0.54 -0.49
N ALA A 173 -0.21 -0.74 -0.75
CA ALA A 173 -0.71 -0.72 -2.11
C ALA A 173 -0.36 0.63 -2.78
N PRO A 174 -0.08 0.65 -4.09
CA PRO A 174 0.13 1.91 -4.79
C PRO A 174 -1.12 2.78 -4.65
N PHE A 175 -0.92 4.08 -4.40
CA PHE A 175 -2.03 5.04 -4.36
C PHE A 175 -2.52 5.25 -5.78
N GLU A 176 -3.72 4.73 -6.07
CA GLU A 176 -4.44 5.01 -7.31
C GLU A 176 -5.50 6.07 -7.04
N ASN A 177 -5.79 6.89 -8.05
CA ASN A 177 -6.98 7.73 -8.01
C ASN A 177 -8.17 6.85 -7.63
N SER A 178 -8.72 7.07 -6.44
CA SER A 178 -9.66 6.14 -5.84
C SER A 178 -10.90 5.99 -6.74
N PRO A 179 -11.46 4.77 -6.90
CA PRO A 179 -12.81 4.65 -7.42
C PRO A 179 -13.72 5.51 -6.53
N LYS A 180 -14.61 6.28 -7.17
CA LYS A 180 -15.66 7.03 -6.44
C LYS A 180 -16.33 6.06 -5.48
N LEU A 181 -16.41 6.42 -4.20
CA LEU A 181 -17.26 5.69 -3.25
C LEU A 181 -18.64 5.63 -3.90
N GLU A 182 -19.10 4.42 -4.22
CA GLU A 182 -20.43 4.22 -4.78
C GLU A 182 -21.42 4.95 -3.88
N GLU A 183 -22.30 5.74 -4.51
CA GLU A 183 -23.38 6.48 -3.85
C GLU A 183 -24.21 5.46 -3.04
N SER A 184 -23.90 5.33 -1.76
CA SER A 184 -24.77 4.66 -0.82
C SER A 184 -26.01 5.52 -0.72
N GLY A 185 -27.08 5.07 -1.39
CA GLY A 185 -28.34 5.78 -1.54
C GLY A 185 -28.79 6.47 -0.26
N VAL A 186 -28.88 7.79 -0.35
CA VAL A 186 -29.71 8.59 0.54
C VAL A 186 -31.10 8.60 -0.11
N PRO A 187 -32.14 8.03 0.50
CA PRO A 187 -33.49 8.17 -0.02
C PRO A 187 -33.90 9.65 0.03
N SER A 188 -34.57 10.07 -1.02
CA SER A 188 -35.13 11.42 -1.21
C SER A 188 -36.17 11.77 -0.16
#